data_AF-A0A941PZ04-F1
#
_entry.id   AF-A0A941PZ04-F1
#
_cell.length_a   1.000
_cell.length_b   1.000
_cell.length_c   1.000
_cell.angle_alpha   90.00
_cell.angle_beta   90.00
_cell.angle_gamma   90.00
#
_symmetry.space_group_name_H-M   'P 1'
#
loop_
_entity.id
_entity.type
_entity.pdbx_description
1 polymer ?
#
loop_
_entity_poly.entity_id
_entity_poly.type
_entity_poly.pdbx_seq_one_letter_code
_entity_poly.pdbx_strand_id
1 'polypeptide(L)'
;MRRFKRPDFDPAELKRLGPERATQLIFDWWRDDTDREAWFDHLNGALYWIASRAPIQDDPAPPRSQPAPQGHARVALISDPGNVRHALSSSADYSNIPYAELGGAGFMLAIDPAPPNRPPDWHARQRALAVQALGAYQPAQLAVAAQWAVRQAALLSLRAAHFDLAEFAEQAALRYLGLLFGYSERDHPLLEDAARCGYRGLQYVIVGRHFVSEPGTLPAAQQALARLATRTSALIDEYALRRRSPRWPRPPATVDAARKWPEGVQPWCELGLSGLGEPLLHGLPALAGELNGNDLCNIVGGLLVGAVGNVQTALCLMVASLIGTSEADALRQKKEACGLVSNVERLLARHPPVPFLPRRTRGRVPVKGGTVPADTDCIVVLRAAQNAGCPHAWGNDGNAPLTHGCIGRALIVPLLAELLHHTLRLPGLDVTLDPLTGEELKPERLWGMGCLRYPLRYDREKRLVQQPLIVVMPLKSPHAEHAERLRRVIRAGAPRIQWALDDSRHIHMAWFELSDDETALTLRTVYDGDFDAYIQHFALKVGDLFDQLFASIDVALPLPVVENPDAFVETIRRYNRAPLGGYFYSAYPNTDVAQITRHPGVAP
;
A
#
# COMPACT_ATOMS: atom_id res chain seq x y z
N MET A 1 24.94 -13.56 -8.89
CA MET A 1 25.01 -12.08 -8.93
C MET A 1 25.82 -11.61 -7.73
N ARG A 2 26.96 -10.93 -7.91
CA ARG A 2 27.63 -10.27 -6.78
C ARG A 2 26.70 -9.14 -6.31
N ARG A 3 26.21 -9.21 -5.05
CA ARG A 3 25.45 -8.11 -4.45
C ARG A 3 26.32 -6.85 -4.57
N PHE A 4 25.79 -5.80 -5.18
CA PHE A 4 26.50 -4.54 -5.32
C PHE A 4 26.78 -4.02 -3.91
N LYS A 5 28.03 -4.13 -3.42
CA LYS A 5 28.41 -3.61 -2.12
C LYS A 5 28.38 -2.09 -2.24
N ARG A 6 27.44 -1.47 -1.52
CA ARG A 6 27.33 -0.01 -1.43
C ARG A 6 28.67 0.55 -0.92
N PRO A 7 29.18 1.65 -1.48
CA PRO A 7 30.33 2.36 -0.91
C PRO A 7 30.03 2.82 0.52
N ASP A 8 31.05 2.83 1.38
CA ASP A 8 30.93 3.41 2.71
C ASP A 8 30.71 4.94 2.60
N PHE A 9 30.10 5.54 3.62
CA PHE A 9 29.89 6.99 3.65
C PHE A 9 31.22 7.74 3.87
N ASP A 10 31.74 8.39 2.84
CA ASP A 10 32.90 9.30 2.90
C ASP A 10 32.68 10.55 2.03
N PRO A 11 32.23 11.68 2.59
CA PRO A 11 31.98 12.89 1.82
C PRO A 11 33.25 13.50 1.20
N ALA A 12 34.45 13.14 1.66
CA ALA A 12 35.70 13.61 1.06
C ALA A 12 35.92 13.01 -0.35
N GLU A 13 35.32 11.85 -0.63
CA GLU A 13 35.41 11.20 -1.94
C GLU A 13 34.79 12.07 -3.05
N LEU A 14 33.72 12.81 -2.75
CA LEU A 14 33.04 13.67 -3.74
C LEU A 14 33.97 14.69 -4.39
N LYS A 15 35.00 15.18 -3.68
CA LYS A 15 35.97 16.14 -4.23
C LYS A 15 36.89 15.53 -5.30
N ARG A 16 36.99 14.20 -5.34
CA ARG A 16 37.85 13.46 -6.27
C ARG A 16 37.08 12.96 -7.50
N LEU A 17 35.76 13.06 -7.49
CA LEU A 17 34.88 12.52 -8.51
C LEU A 17 34.42 13.60 -9.48
N GLY A 18 34.20 13.21 -10.75
CA GLY A 18 33.49 14.06 -11.70
C GLY A 18 32.00 14.21 -11.31
N PRO A 19 31.28 15.22 -11.82
CA PRO A 19 29.92 15.55 -11.40
C PRO A 19 28.94 14.37 -11.47
N GLU A 20 28.97 13.57 -12.54
CA GLU A 20 28.09 12.42 -12.70
C GLU A 20 28.36 11.34 -11.64
N ARG A 21 29.63 11.01 -11.40
CA ARG A 21 30.02 9.99 -10.43
C ARG A 21 29.76 10.46 -9.00
N ALA A 22 29.93 11.76 -8.73
CA ALA A 22 29.53 12.38 -7.48
C ALA A 22 28.01 12.28 -7.26
N THR A 23 27.19 12.63 -8.26
CA THR A 23 25.72 12.47 -8.20
C THR A 23 25.32 11.01 -7.94
N GLN A 24 25.97 10.04 -8.60
CA GLN A 24 25.70 8.62 -8.37
C GLN A 24 26.06 8.19 -6.94
N LEU A 25 27.20 8.62 -6.42
CA LEU A 25 27.62 8.29 -5.05
C LEU A 25 26.68 8.92 -4.01
N ILE A 26 26.27 10.17 -4.21
CA ILE A 26 25.24 10.82 -3.38
C ILE A 26 23.94 10.01 -3.42
N PHE A 27 23.54 9.53 -4.59
CA PHE A 27 22.31 8.74 -4.71
C PHE A 27 22.39 7.40 -3.99
N ASP A 28 23.56 6.75 -4.00
CA ASP A 28 23.80 5.51 -3.27
C ASP A 28 23.65 5.73 -1.75
N TRP A 29 24.20 6.82 -1.21
CA TRP A 29 24.00 7.24 0.18
C TRP A 29 22.56 7.67 0.46
N TRP A 30 21.93 8.39 -0.47
CA TRP A 30 20.57 8.93 -0.34
C TRP A 30 19.51 7.87 -0.09
N ARG A 31 19.69 6.69 -0.70
CA ARG A 31 18.78 5.55 -0.56
C ARG A 31 18.80 4.91 0.82
N ASP A 32 19.85 5.13 1.59
CA ASP A 32 19.99 4.63 2.96
C ASP A 32 19.69 5.73 3.97
N ASP A 33 18.85 5.42 4.96
CA ASP A 33 18.41 6.45 5.89
C ASP A 33 19.54 6.93 6.81
N THR A 34 20.49 6.06 7.17
CA THR A 34 21.63 6.42 8.02
C THR A 34 22.64 7.27 7.26
N ASP A 35 23.07 6.82 6.07
CA ASP A 35 24.03 7.58 5.25
C ASP A 35 23.43 8.91 4.80
N ARG A 36 22.13 8.95 4.48
CA ARG A 36 21.44 10.18 4.12
C ARG A 36 21.40 11.19 5.26
N GLU A 37 21.10 10.78 6.48
CA GLU A 37 21.14 11.68 7.64
C GLU A 37 22.56 12.17 7.92
N ALA A 38 23.56 11.28 7.86
CA ALA A 38 24.97 11.64 7.99
C ALA A 38 25.41 12.65 6.91
N TRP A 39 24.92 12.50 5.69
CA TRP A 39 25.15 13.45 4.61
C TRP A 39 24.55 14.83 4.92
N PHE A 40 23.29 14.89 5.38
CA PHE A 40 22.67 16.16 5.74
C PHE A 40 23.34 16.84 6.94
N ASP A 41 23.83 16.07 7.91
CA ASP A 41 24.62 16.59 9.02
C ASP A 41 25.97 17.14 8.54
N HIS A 42 26.64 16.45 7.62
CA HIS A 42 27.87 16.93 6.99
C HIS A 42 27.67 18.27 6.26
N LEU A 43 26.55 18.42 5.54
CA LEU A 43 26.22 19.70 4.88
C LEU A 43 25.97 20.83 5.87
N ASN A 44 25.54 20.53 7.10
CA ASN A 44 25.22 21.51 8.14
C ASN A 44 24.31 22.65 7.61
N GLY A 45 23.34 22.30 6.77
CA GLY A 45 22.42 23.25 6.13
C GLY A 45 23.02 24.13 5.01
N ALA A 46 24.31 23.99 4.68
CA ALA A 46 24.90 24.72 3.58
C ALA A 46 24.30 24.28 2.23
N LEU A 47 24.07 25.24 1.34
CA LEU A 47 23.64 25.01 -0.04
C LEU A 47 24.59 24.02 -0.74
N TYR A 48 24.02 22.95 -1.28
CA TYR A 48 24.73 21.99 -2.10
C TYR A 48 24.12 21.93 -3.51
N TRP A 49 24.94 21.64 -4.52
CA TRP A 49 24.52 21.57 -5.91
C TRP A 49 24.69 20.16 -6.44
N ILE A 50 23.60 19.59 -6.97
CA ILE A 50 23.62 18.28 -7.61
C ILE A 50 23.60 18.48 -9.12
N ALA A 51 24.46 17.75 -9.83
CA ALA A 51 24.42 17.64 -11.28
C ALA A 51 23.24 16.73 -11.65
N SER A 52 22.11 17.35 -11.92
CA SER A 52 20.81 16.72 -12.17
C SER A 52 20.75 16.06 -13.54
N ARG A 53 20.08 14.90 -13.61
CA ARG A 53 19.68 14.25 -14.86
C ARG A 53 18.37 14.77 -15.45
N ALA A 54 17.69 15.70 -14.76
CA ALA A 54 16.46 16.29 -15.25
C ALA A 54 16.72 17.05 -16.56
N PRO A 55 15.79 17.01 -17.52
CA PRO A 55 15.91 17.81 -18.74
C PRO A 55 15.96 19.29 -18.38
N ILE A 56 16.73 20.07 -19.15
CA ILE A 56 16.69 21.52 -19.09
C ILE A 56 15.33 21.91 -19.68
N GLN A 57 14.38 22.31 -18.81
CA GLN A 57 13.07 22.77 -19.25
C GLN A 57 13.25 24.06 -20.07
N ASP A 58 12.49 24.20 -21.16
CA ASP A 58 12.54 25.29 -22.15
C ASP A 58 13.65 25.24 -23.21
N ASP A 59 14.46 24.18 -23.29
CA ASP A 59 15.26 23.96 -24.50
C ASP A 59 14.36 23.33 -25.57
N PRO A 60 13.97 24.03 -26.65
CA PRO A 60 13.34 23.35 -27.78
C PRO A 60 14.26 22.19 -28.18
N ALA A 61 13.68 21.02 -28.48
CA ALA A 61 14.47 19.92 -29.00
C ALA A 61 15.39 20.50 -30.08
N PRO A 62 16.73 20.41 -29.91
CA PRO A 62 17.63 21.12 -30.78
C PRO A 62 17.31 20.72 -32.22
N PRO A 63 17.45 21.64 -33.20
CA PRO A 63 17.31 21.29 -34.60
C PRO A 63 18.08 19.98 -34.85
N ARG A 64 17.55 19.06 -35.66
CA ARG A 64 18.21 17.74 -35.91
C ARG A 64 19.68 17.85 -36.36
N SER A 65 20.10 19.04 -36.80
CA SER A 65 21.46 19.41 -37.18
C SER A 65 22.38 19.81 -36.01
N GLN A 66 21.87 19.94 -34.79
CA GLN A 66 22.63 20.29 -33.60
C GLN A 66 22.63 19.13 -32.60
N PRO A 67 23.77 18.83 -31.96
CA PRO A 67 23.81 17.83 -30.91
C PRO A 67 22.92 18.27 -29.74
N ALA A 68 22.33 17.29 -29.03
CA ALA A 68 21.64 17.54 -27.77
C ALA A 68 22.52 18.41 -26.85
N PRO A 69 21.97 19.44 -26.17
CA PRO A 69 22.69 20.22 -25.19
C PRO A 69 23.47 19.28 -24.28
N GLN A 70 24.79 19.40 -24.30
CA GLN A 70 25.66 18.58 -23.47
C GLN A 70 25.77 19.25 -22.10
N GLY A 71 25.22 18.63 -21.07
CA GLY A 71 25.34 19.15 -19.70
C GLY A 71 24.28 18.60 -18.76
N HIS A 72 24.54 18.73 -17.47
CA HIS A 72 23.58 18.45 -16.41
C HIS A 72 22.94 19.76 -15.98
N ALA A 73 21.61 19.79 -15.86
CA ALA A 73 20.95 20.85 -15.10
C ALA A 73 21.51 20.85 -13.67
N ARG A 74 21.54 22.02 -13.01
CA ARG A 74 21.94 22.09 -11.60
C ARG A 74 20.69 22.21 -10.75
N VAL A 75 20.54 21.32 -9.78
CA VAL A 75 19.47 21.41 -8.78
C VAL A 75 20.08 21.79 -7.43
N ALA A 76 19.46 22.76 -6.77
CA ALA A 76 19.86 23.23 -5.44
C ALA A 76 19.30 22.30 -4.36
N LEU A 77 20.12 21.86 -3.43
CA LEU A 77 19.69 21.12 -2.24
C LEU A 77 19.63 22.09 -1.05
N ILE A 78 18.43 22.27 -0.49
CA ILE A 78 18.16 23.20 0.62
C ILE A 78 17.82 22.38 1.86
N SER A 79 18.70 22.39 2.87
CA SER A 79 18.56 21.60 4.09
C SER A 79 18.69 22.40 5.39
N ASP A 80 19.00 23.70 5.34
CA ASP A 80 18.99 24.55 6.54
C ASP A 80 17.54 24.80 7.01
N PRO A 81 17.21 24.64 8.31
CA PRO A 81 15.84 24.77 8.81
C PRO A 81 15.17 26.11 8.50
N GLY A 82 15.91 27.21 8.54
CA GLY A 82 15.39 28.55 8.24
C GLY A 82 15.06 28.70 6.76
N ASN A 83 15.97 28.25 5.89
CA ASN A 83 15.75 28.30 4.44
C ASN A 83 14.67 27.31 3.98
N VAL A 84 14.57 26.13 4.59
CA VAL A 84 13.48 25.17 4.37
C VAL A 84 12.15 25.82 4.73
N ARG A 85 12.02 26.42 5.92
CA ARG A 85 10.78 27.11 6.32
C ARG A 85 10.41 28.21 5.34
N HIS A 86 11.38 29.04 4.94
CA HIS A 86 11.18 30.10 3.96
C HIS A 86 10.72 29.56 2.60
N ALA A 87 11.34 28.48 2.10
CA ALA A 87 10.98 27.84 0.84
C ALA A 87 9.56 27.25 0.81
N LEU A 88 9.02 26.92 1.97
CA LEU A 88 7.65 26.39 2.10
C LEU A 88 6.60 27.49 2.31
N SER A 89 6.99 28.63 2.88
CA SER A 89 6.08 29.74 3.18
C SER A 89 6.06 30.86 2.13
N SER A 90 7.14 31.08 1.37
CA SER A 90 7.25 32.21 0.43
C SER A 90 6.86 31.80 -0.99
N SER A 91 5.60 32.02 -1.37
CA SER A 91 5.15 31.89 -2.76
C SER A 91 5.66 33.01 -3.68
N ALA A 92 6.23 34.07 -3.11
CA ALA A 92 6.90 35.13 -3.86
C ALA A 92 8.26 34.64 -4.40
N ASP A 93 9.01 33.93 -3.57
CA ASP A 93 10.38 33.49 -3.89
C ASP A 93 10.43 32.08 -4.48
N TYR A 94 9.44 31.24 -4.17
CA TYR A 94 9.39 29.84 -4.59
C TYR A 94 8.06 29.49 -5.25
N SER A 95 8.17 28.70 -6.31
CA SER A 95 7.08 28.15 -7.09
C SER A 95 6.96 26.64 -6.89
N ASN A 96 5.73 26.14 -7.00
CA ASN A 96 5.39 24.71 -7.04
C ASN A 96 5.26 24.17 -8.48
N ILE A 97 5.65 24.96 -9.49
CA ILE A 97 5.55 24.58 -10.90
C ILE A 97 6.18 23.21 -11.26
N PRO A 98 7.21 22.66 -10.55
CA PRO A 98 7.69 21.32 -10.88
C PRO A 98 6.60 20.24 -10.88
N TYR A 99 5.58 20.37 -10.02
CA TYR A 99 4.47 19.40 -9.99
C TYR A 99 3.58 19.42 -11.23
N ALA A 100 3.64 20.49 -12.05
CA ALA A 100 2.84 20.58 -13.28
C ALA A 100 3.25 19.52 -14.31
N GLU A 101 4.43 18.92 -14.19
CA GLU A 101 4.89 17.82 -15.06
C GLU A 101 4.05 16.52 -14.92
N LEU A 102 3.25 16.38 -13.85
CA LEU A 102 2.43 15.19 -13.60
C LEU A 102 1.13 15.11 -14.41
N GLY A 103 0.82 16.11 -15.23
CA GLY A 103 -0.43 16.18 -15.98
C GLY A 103 -1.01 17.58 -16.15
N GLY A 104 -0.21 18.61 -15.90
CA GLY A 104 -0.55 20.03 -16.06
C GLY A 104 -0.65 20.78 -14.74
N ALA A 105 -0.66 22.12 -14.82
CA ALA A 105 -0.88 23.03 -13.69
C ALA A 105 -2.35 23.08 -13.24
N GLY A 106 -3.09 21.97 -13.33
CA GLY A 106 -4.53 21.89 -13.08
C GLY A 106 -4.90 21.49 -11.66
N PHE A 107 -3.98 20.95 -10.87
CA PHE A 107 -4.19 20.56 -9.47
C PHE A 107 -3.49 21.54 -8.53
N MET A 108 -4.16 21.94 -7.44
CA MET A 108 -3.66 22.96 -6.48
C MET A 108 -2.24 22.74 -5.95
N LEU A 109 -1.70 21.52 -5.95
CA LEU A 109 -0.31 21.30 -5.56
C LEU A 109 0.69 21.86 -6.58
N ALA A 110 0.30 21.95 -7.85
CA ALA A 110 1.09 22.49 -8.97
C ALA A 110 0.79 23.96 -9.29
N ILE A 111 -0.17 24.57 -8.60
CA ILE A 111 -0.60 25.97 -8.83
C ILE A 111 0.03 26.85 -7.76
N ASP A 112 0.65 27.95 -8.18
CA ASP A 112 1.08 28.98 -7.26
C ASP A 112 -0.09 29.91 -6.90
N PRO A 113 -0.21 30.35 -5.63
CA PRO A 113 -1.21 31.34 -5.24
C PRO A 113 -1.11 32.59 -6.09
N ALA A 114 -2.26 33.13 -6.48
CA ALA A 114 -2.29 34.40 -7.18
C ALA A 114 -1.86 35.55 -6.24
N PRO A 115 -1.13 36.56 -6.73
CA PRO A 115 -0.91 37.79 -5.98
C PRO A 115 -2.24 38.41 -5.53
N PRO A 116 -2.32 39.08 -4.35
CA PRO A 116 -3.57 39.64 -3.83
C PRO A 116 -4.30 40.61 -4.79
N ASN A 117 -3.56 41.22 -5.72
CA ASN A 117 -4.04 42.17 -6.72
C ASN A 117 -4.40 41.55 -8.07
N ARG A 118 -4.35 40.23 -8.24
CA ARG A 118 -4.60 39.55 -9.54
C ARG A 118 -5.55 38.35 -9.40
N PRO A 119 -6.84 38.57 -9.08
CA PRO A 119 -7.84 37.51 -9.09
C PRO A 119 -8.11 36.96 -10.50
N PRO A 120 -8.62 35.73 -10.64
CA PRO A 120 -8.97 34.78 -9.57
C PRO A 120 -7.78 33.96 -9.05
N ASP A 121 -7.75 33.70 -7.74
CA ASP A 121 -6.80 32.76 -7.12
C ASP A 121 -7.34 31.32 -7.23
N TRP A 122 -6.96 30.62 -8.29
CA TRP A 122 -7.37 29.24 -8.53
C TRP A 122 -6.83 28.28 -7.47
N HIS A 123 -5.63 28.52 -6.93
CA HIS A 123 -5.08 27.70 -5.85
C HIS A 123 -5.99 27.77 -4.62
N ALA A 124 -6.29 28.98 -4.15
CA ALA A 124 -7.12 29.19 -2.96
C ALA A 124 -8.52 28.59 -3.13
N ARG A 125 -9.11 28.72 -4.33
CA ARG A 125 -10.43 28.16 -4.66
C ARG A 125 -10.45 26.64 -4.61
N GLN A 126 -9.51 25.97 -5.28
CA GLN A 126 -9.42 24.50 -5.25
C GLN A 126 -9.16 24.00 -3.82
N ARG A 127 -8.26 24.67 -3.08
CA ARG A 127 -7.96 24.35 -1.68
C ARG A 127 -9.18 24.49 -0.79
N ALA A 128 -9.92 25.60 -0.89
CA ALA A 128 -11.12 25.83 -0.09
C ALA A 128 -12.19 24.77 -0.33
N LEU A 129 -12.45 24.43 -1.60
CA LEU A 129 -13.38 23.36 -1.96
C LEU A 129 -12.95 22.02 -1.36
N ALA A 130 -11.67 21.65 -1.51
CA ALA A 130 -11.17 20.39 -0.98
C ALA A 130 -11.24 20.32 0.56
N VAL A 131 -10.88 21.41 1.26
CA VAL A 131 -11.02 21.50 2.72
C VAL A 131 -12.49 21.38 3.14
N GLN A 132 -13.39 22.06 2.46
CA GLN A 132 -14.83 21.98 2.74
C GLN A 132 -15.39 20.58 2.50
N ALA A 133 -15.03 19.95 1.38
CA ALA A 133 -15.49 18.61 1.02
C ALA A 133 -14.98 17.55 2.01
N LEU A 134 -13.68 17.61 2.38
CA LEU A 134 -13.10 16.68 3.35
C LEU A 134 -13.60 16.93 4.78
N GLY A 135 -13.86 18.18 5.14
CA GLY A 135 -14.40 18.59 6.43
C GLY A 135 -15.86 18.19 6.67
N ALA A 136 -16.56 17.67 5.65
CA ALA A 136 -17.90 17.13 5.80
C ALA A 136 -17.93 15.84 6.65
N TYR A 137 -16.80 15.11 6.72
CA TYR A 137 -16.68 13.88 7.49
C TYR A 137 -16.24 14.16 8.93
N GLN A 138 -16.96 13.57 9.87
CA GLN A 138 -16.61 13.58 11.28
C GLN A 138 -15.52 12.53 11.58
N PRO A 139 -14.61 12.78 12.55
CA PRO A 139 -13.55 11.83 12.89
C PRO A 139 -14.05 10.41 13.21
N ALA A 140 -15.19 10.29 13.90
CA ALA A 140 -15.80 9.00 14.21
C ALA A 140 -16.26 8.25 12.95
N GLN A 141 -16.83 8.95 11.96
CA GLN A 141 -17.25 8.37 10.68
C GLN A 141 -16.03 7.85 9.91
N LEU A 142 -14.96 8.64 9.88
CA LEU A 142 -13.69 8.28 9.23
C LEU A 142 -13.04 7.06 9.89
N ALA A 143 -13.13 6.92 11.22
CA ALA A 143 -12.64 5.75 11.95
C ALA A 143 -13.40 4.47 11.57
N VAL A 144 -14.73 4.54 11.43
CA VAL A 144 -15.54 3.38 11.01
C VAL A 144 -15.21 2.95 9.58
N ALA A 145 -15.08 3.91 8.64
CA ALA A 145 -14.65 3.59 7.28
C ALA A 145 -13.22 3.03 7.23
N ALA A 146 -12.31 3.53 8.07
CA ALA A 146 -10.96 3.01 8.18
C ALA A 146 -10.97 1.55 8.65
N GLN A 147 -11.73 1.24 9.70
CA GLN A 147 -11.89 -0.12 10.19
C GLN A 147 -12.44 -1.06 9.11
N TRP A 148 -13.46 -0.63 8.35
CA TRP A 148 -13.99 -1.42 7.24
C TRP A 148 -12.90 -1.68 6.19
N ALA A 149 -12.21 -0.64 5.72
CA ALA A 149 -11.22 -0.74 4.66
C ALA A 149 -10.02 -1.62 5.06
N VAL A 150 -9.53 -1.49 6.30
CA VAL A 150 -8.43 -2.31 6.84
C VAL A 150 -8.84 -3.77 6.95
N ARG A 151 -10.06 -4.07 7.41
CA ARG A 151 -10.58 -5.45 7.45
C ARG A 151 -10.68 -6.06 6.05
N GLN A 152 -11.20 -5.31 5.08
CA GLN A 152 -11.30 -5.79 3.69
C GLN A 152 -9.92 -6.05 3.07
N ALA A 153 -8.96 -5.15 3.27
CA ALA A 153 -7.60 -5.34 2.78
C ALA A 153 -6.89 -6.54 3.44
N ALA A 154 -7.17 -6.80 4.72
CA ALA A 154 -6.58 -7.91 5.46
C ALA A 154 -6.98 -9.29 4.91
N LEU A 155 -8.16 -9.42 4.29
CA LEU A 155 -8.65 -10.70 3.74
C LEU A 155 -7.69 -11.30 2.70
N LEU A 156 -7.05 -10.45 1.90
CA LEU A 156 -6.12 -10.88 0.85
C LEU A 156 -4.67 -10.66 1.27
N SER A 157 -4.37 -9.54 1.92
CA SER A 157 -2.98 -9.18 2.24
C SER A 157 -2.40 -10.03 3.38
N LEU A 158 -3.24 -10.53 4.29
CA LEU A 158 -2.84 -11.34 5.44
C LEU A 158 -3.32 -12.79 5.32
N ARG A 159 -3.37 -13.31 4.08
CA ARG A 159 -3.79 -14.70 3.84
C ARG A 159 -2.70 -15.72 4.18
N ALA A 160 -1.44 -15.29 4.22
CA ALA A 160 -0.26 -16.11 4.49
C ALA A 160 0.53 -15.57 5.69
N ALA A 161 1.37 -16.41 6.30
CA ALA A 161 2.22 -16.02 7.43
C ALA A 161 3.23 -14.92 7.07
N HIS A 162 3.68 -14.88 5.82
CA HIS A 162 4.51 -13.79 5.27
C HIS A 162 3.63 -12.85 4.46
N PHE A 163 3.82 -11.55 4.62
CA PHE A 163 3.05 -10.54 3.89
C PHE A 163 3.90 -9.29 3.64
N ASP A 164 3.48 -8.47 2.68
CA ASP A 164 4.08 -7.16 2.43
C ASP A 164 3.22 -6.07 3.11
N LEU A 165 3.81 -5.37 4.09
CA LEU A 165 3.12 -4.30 4.80
C LEU A 165 2.81 -3.11 3.88
N ALA A 166 3.64 -2.87 2.86
CA ALA A 166 3.43 -1.78 1.92
C ALA A 166 2.20 -2.07 1.04
N GLU A 167 2.08 -3.30 0.53
CA GLU A 167 0.90 -3.77 -0.21
C GLU A 167 -0.36 -3.71 0.67
N PHE A 168 -0.29 -4.21 1.91
CA PHE A 168 -1.44 -4.17 2.83
C PHE A 168 -1.94 -2.74 3.07
N ALA A 169 -1.03 -1.79 3.30
CA ALA A 169 -1.36 -0.39 3.51
C ALA A 169 -1.97 0.27 2.26
N GLU A 170 -1.40 -0.02 1.08
CA GLU A 170 -1.91 0.46 -0.20
C GLU A 170 -3.35 -0.04 -0.44
N GLN A 171 -3.58 -1.34 -0.28
CA GLN A 171 -4.89 -1.95 -0.50
C GLN A 171 -5.97 -1.44 0.48
N ALA A 172 -5.59 -1.13 1.72
CA ALA A 172 -6.47 -0.49 2.69
C ALA A 172 -6.78 0.96 2.30
N ALA A 173 -5.77 1.73 1.88
CA ALA A 173 -5.96 3.11 1.43
C ALA A 173 -6.83 3.21 0.17
N LEU A 174 -6.64 2.32 -0.80
CA LEU A 174 -7.46 2.25 -2.01
C LEU A 174 -8.94 1.98 -1.69
N ARG A 175 -9.22 1.03 -0.80
CA ARG A 175 -10.60 0.73 -0.35
C ARG A 175 -11.21 1.87 0.44
N TYR A 176 -10.42 2.47 1.32
CA TYR A 176 -10.85 3.60 2.13
C TYR A 176 -11.24 4.81 1.26
N LEU A 177 -10.38 5.19 0.32
CA LEU A 177 -10.62 6.33 -0.56
C LEU A 177 -11.67 6.01 -1.63
N GLY A 178 -11.67 4.79 -2.18
CA GLY A 178 -12.71 4.32 -3.08
C GLY A 178 -14.09 4.42 -2.46
N LEU A 179 -14.23 3.94 -1.22
CA LEU A 179 -15.45 4.05 -0.43
C LEU A 179 -15.87 5.51 -0.23
N LEU A 180 -14.98 6.35 0.34
CA LEU A 180 -15.30 7.73 0.70
C LEU A 180 -15.61 8.60 -0.52
N PHE A 181 -14.95 8.36 -1.64
CA PHE A 181 -15.16 9.14 -2.86
C PHE A 181 -16.37 8.64 -3.65
N GLY A 182 -16.79 7.39 -3.47
CA GLY A 182 -17.94 6.81 -4.17
C GLY A 182 -17.57 6.12 -5.47
N TYR A 183 -16.41 5.49 -5.50
CA TYR A 183 -16.02 4.56 -6.57
C TYR A 183 -16.62 3.18 -6.33
N SER A 184 -16.82 2.42 -7.40
CA SER A 184 -17.27 1.04 -7.34
C SER A 184 -16.10 0.09 -7.07
N GLU A 185 -16.39 -1.14 -6.64
CA GLU A 185 -15.36 -2.20 -6.56
C GLU A 185 -14.75 -2.50 -7.93
N ARG A 186 -15.52 -2.32 -9.02
CA ARG A 186 -15.04 -2.50 -10.40
C ARG A 186 -13.99 -1.44 -10.78
N ASP A 187 -13.99 -0.29 -10.11
CA ASP A 187 -12.99 0.76 -10.33
C ASP A 187 -11.66 0.46 -9.59
N HIS A 188 -11.60 -0.55 -8.72
CA HIS A 188 -10.40 -0.83 -7.91
C HIS A 188 -9.10 -0.99 -8.72
N PRO A 189 -9.06 -1.74 -9.84
CA PRO A 189 -7.84 -1.82 -10.66
C PRO A 189 -7.43 -0.47 -11.27
N LEU A 190 -8.40 0.39 -11.61
CA LEU A 190 -8.11 1.74 -12.11
C LEU A 190 -7.54 2.62 -11.00
N LEU A 191 -8.10 2.55 -9.78
CA LEU A 191 -7.60 3.29 -8.63
C LEU A 191 -6.17 2.86 -8.27
N GLU A 192 -5.90 1.55 -8.28
CA GLU A 192 -4.59 0.99 -8.01
C GLU A 192 -3.55 1.45 -9.03
N ASP A 193 -3.85 1.33 -10.33
CA ASP A 193 -2.97 1.77 -11.41
C ASP A 193 -2.69 3.29 -11.33
N ALA A 194 -3.73 4.11 -11.12
CA ALA A 194 -3.58 5.55 -11.00
C ALA A 194 -2.76 5.94 -9.75
N ALA A 195 -2.99 5.28 -8.61
CA ALA A 195 -2.22 5.51 -7.39
C ALA A 195 -0.74 5.17 -7.57
N ARG A 196 -0.43 3.98 -8.12
CA ARG A 196 0.95 3.53 -8.33
C ARG A 196 1.70 4.39 -9.37
N CYS A 197 1.11 4.58 -10.54
CA CYS A 197 1.73 5.37 -11.61
C CYS A 197 1.85 6.84 -11.19
N GLY A 198 0.78 7.42 -10.62
CA GLY A 198 0.76 8.80 -10.16
C GLY A 198 1.75 9.06 -9.03
N TYR A 199 1.84 8.18 -8.03
CA TYR A 199 2.77 8.36 -6.91
C TYR A 199 4.21 8.15 -7.34
N ARG A 200 4.50 7.17 -8.21
CA ARG A 200 5.82 7.03 -8.82
C ARG A 200 6.21 8.28 -9.61
N GLY A 201 5.29 8.83 -10.41
CA GLY A 201 5.47 10.09 -11.12
C GLY A 201 5.81 11.22 -10.15
N LEU A 202 5.05 11.35 -9.07
CA LEU A 202 5.27 12.35 -8.02
C LEU A 202 6.69 12.22 -7.45
N GLN A 203 7.10 11.03 -7.03
CA GLN A 203 8.45 10.79 -6.51
C GLN A 203 9.54 11.08 -7.54
N TYR A 204 9.24 10.88 -8.83
CA TYR A 204 10.18 11.14 -9.92
C TYR A 204 10.42 12.63 -10.08
N VAL A 205 9.35 13.44 -10.06
CA VAL A 205 9.45 14.91 -10.07
C VAL A 205 10.23 15.42 -8.86
N ILE A 206 10.02 14.83 -7.68
CA ILE A 206 10.65 15.31 -6.44
C ILE A 206 12.13 14.93 -6.38
N VAL A 207 12.47 13.68 -6.71
CA VAL A 207 13.82 13.13 -6.49
C VAL A 207 14.33 12.40 -7.73
N GLY A 208 13.54 11.46 -8.26
CA GLY A 208 14.01 10.48 -9.24
C GLY A 208 14.69 11.10 -10.46
N ARG A 209 14.07 12.13 -11.07
CA ARG A 209 14.58 12.80 -12.27
C ARG A 209 15.96 13.41 -12.10
N HIS A 210 16.37 13.73 -10.86
CA HIS A 210 17.66 14.33 -10.59
C HIS A 210 18.80 13.29 -10.58
N PHE A 211 18.48 12.01 -10.36
CA PHE A 211 19.47 10.94 -10.18
C PHE A 211 19.40 9.86 -11.24
N VAL A 212 18.22 9.58 -11.81
CA VAL A 212 18.00 8.50 -12.78
C VAL A 212 17.30 9.02 -14.03
N SER A 213 17.44 8.28 -15.13
CA SER A 213 16.78 8.57 -16.41
C SER A 213 15.70 7.54 -16.68
N GLU A 214 14.44 7.88 -16.40
CA GLU A 214 13.27 7.02 -16.63
C GLU A 214 12.20 7.76 -17.45
N PRO A 215 12.40 7.92 -18.77
CA PRO A 215 11.53 8.76 -19.60
C PRO A 215 10.07 8.28 -19.67
N GLY A 216 9.80 7.01 -19.34
CA GLY A 216 8.44 6.44 -19.32
C GLY A 216 7.63 6.77 -18.07
N THR A 217 8.27 7.22 -16.98
CA THR A 217 7.60 7.39 -15.68
C THR A 217 6.55 8.49 -15.70
N LEU A 218 6.84 9.67 -16.27
CA LEU A 218 5.87 10.76 -16.36
C LEU A 218 4.73 10.46 -17.37
N PRO A 219 4.98 9.98 -18.60
CA PRO A 219 3.91 9.58 -19.51
C PRO A 219 2.97 8.53 -18.91
N ALA A 220 3.49 7.52 -18.20
CA ALA A 220 2.68 6.51 -17.53
C ALA A 220 1.78 7.13 -16.45
N ALA A 221 2.33 8.02 -15.62
CA ALA A 221 1.56 8.76 -14.61
C ALA A 221 0.45 9.60 -15.23
N GLN A 222 0.76 10.37 -16.27
CA GLN A 222 -0.20 11.22 -16.99
C GLN A 222 -1.33 10.40 -17.62
N GLN A 223 -1.01 9.27 -18.25
CA GLN A 223 -2.01 8.38 -18.85
C GLN A 223 -2.94 7.76 -17.80
N ALA A 224 -2.38 7.29 -16.68
CA ALA A 224 -3.17 6.70 -15.60
C ALA A 224 -4.09 7.75 -14.93
N LEU A 225 -3.56 8.95 -14.67
CA LEU A 225 -4.34 10.07 -14.14
C LEU A 225 -5.44 10.54 -15.11
N ALA A 226 -5.18 10.55 -16.42
CA ALA A 226 -6.19 10.89 -17.42
C ALA A 226 -7.34 9.88 -17.41
N ARG A 227 -7.06 8.56 -17.33
CA ARG A 227 -8.10 7.53 -17.20
C ARG A 227 -8.92 7.70 -15.92
N LEU A 228 -8.25 7.99 -14.79
CA LEU A 228 -8.93 8.26 -13.52
C LEU A 228 -9.81 9.50 -13.64
N ALA A 229 -9.33 10.59 -14.24
CA ALA A 229 -10.10 11.81 -14.44
C ALA A 229 -11.35 11.57 -15.31
N THR A 230 -11.21 10.82 -16.40
CA THR A 230 -12.36 10.43 -17.24
C THR A 230 -13.41 9.66 -16.43
N ARG A 231 -12.99 8.66 -15.64
CA ARG A 231 -13.94 7.91 -14.80
C ARG A 231 -14.56 8.76 -13.71
N THR A 232 -13.77 9.64 -13.08
CA THR A 232 -14.24 10.59 -12.06
C THR A 232 -15.33 11.49 -12.63
N SER A 233 -15.12 12.05 -13.81
CA SER A 233 -16.11 12.90 -14.49
C SER A 233 -17.41 12.15 -14.74
N ALA A 234 -17.31 10.92 -15.27
CA ALA A 234 -18.48 10.08 -15.51
C ALA A 234 -19.27 9.80 -14.22
N LEU A 235 -18.58 9.48 -13.12
CA LEU A 235 -19.23 9.28 -11.82
C LEU A 235 -19.91 10.54 -11.29
N ILE A 236 -19.27 11.71 -11.42
CA ILE A 236 -19.87 12.99 -11.03
C ILE A 236 -21.18 13.23 -11.78
N ASP A 237 -21.18 13.02 -13.11
CA ASP A 237 -22.38 13.17 -13.94
C ASP A 237 -23.47 12.16 -13.57
N GLU A 238 -23.08 10.91 -13.34
CA GLU A 238 -23.97 9.84 -12.90
C GLU A 238 -24.65 10.13 -11.56
N TYR A 239 -23.91 10.68 -10.59
CA TYR A 239 -24.44 11.12 -9.31
C TYR A 239 -25.38 12.33 -9.49
N ALA A 240 -24.99 13.32 -10.30
CA ALA A 240 -25.79 14.51 -10.55
C ALA A 240 -27.13 14.20 -11.25
N LEU A 241 -27.14 13.29 -12.23
CA LEU A 241 -28.35 12.82 -12.91
C LEU A 241 -29.32 12.15 -11.94
N ARG A 242 -28.82 11.26 -11.07
CA ARG A 242 -29.63 10.56 -10.08
C ARG A 242 -30.23 11.52 -9.05
N ARG A 243 -29.48 12.54 -8.64
CA ARG A 243 -29.96 13.60 -7.72
C ARG A 243 -31.10 14.43 -8.30
N ARG A 244 -31.14 14.65 -9.62
CA ARG A 244 -32.14 15.52 -10.29
C ARG A 244 -33.41 14.80 -10.73
N SER A 245 -33.41 13.47 -10.82
CA SER A 245 -34.55 12.76 -11.44
C SER A 245 -35.80 12.75 -10.53
N PRO A 246 -36.94 13.33 -10.97
CA PRO A 246 -38.16 13.46 -10.16
C PRO A 246 -38.94 12.14 -10.00
N ARG A 247 -38.60 11.10 -10.76
CA ARG A 247 -39.14 9.74 -10.58
C ARG A 247 -38.65 9.06 -9.29
N TRP A 248 -37.76 9.71 -8.54
CA TRP A 248 -37.20 9.19 -7.30
C TRP A 248 -37.69 10.05 -6.12
N PRO A 249 -38.90 9.79 -5.57
CA PRO A 249 -39.33 10.46 -4.35
C PRO A 249 -38.29 10.19 -3.24
N ARG A 250 -38.08 11.12 -2.30
CA ARG A 250 -37.30 10.86 -1.08
C ARG A 250 -38.02 9.77 -0.27
N PRO A 251 -37.54 8.50 -0.19
CA PRO A 251 -38.19 7.48 0.60
C PRO A 251 -37.44 7.28 1.94
N PRO A 252 -38.05 6.60 2.92
CA PRO A 252 -37.40 6.28 4.18
C PRO A 252 -36.22 5.32 3.98
N ALA A 253 -35.36 5.24 4.99
CA ALA A 253 -34.02 4.64 4.97
C ALA A 253 -33.95 3.09 4.83
N THR A 254 -34.76 2.46 3.97
CA THR A 254 -34.75 1.00 3.78
C THR A 254 -34.73 0.58 2.31
N VAL A 255 -33.86 -0.40 2.01
CA VAL A 255 -33.69 -1.31 0.83
C VAL A 255 -33.73 -0.73 -0.60
N ASP A 256 -34.40 0.39 -0.86
CA ASP A 256 -34.40 1.08 -2.17
C ASP A 256 -33.15 1.97 -2.39
N ALA A 257 -32.16 1.85 -1.49
CA ALA A 257 -30.94 2.64 -1.49
C ALA A 257 -30.11 2.44 -2.76
N ALA A 258 -30.02 1.22 -3.29
CA ALA A 258 -29.27 0.88 -4.50
C ALA A 258 -29.62 1.77 -5.72
N ARG A 259 -30.84 2.33 -5.77
CA ARG A 259 -31.29 3.17 -6.90
C ARG A 259 -30.73 4.60 -6.90
N LYS A 260 -30.13 5.06 -5.79
CA LYS A 260 -29.47 6.38 -5.68
C LYS A 260 -27.99 6.37 -6.05
N TRP A 261 -27.39 5.19 -6.20
CA TRP A 261 -25.94 5.05 -6.41
C TRP A 261 -25.64 4.77 -7.90
N PRO A 262 -24.49 5.24 -8.42
CA PRO A 262 -23.94 4.81 -9.69
C PRO A 262 -23.83 3.29 -9.77
N GLU A 263 -23.86 2.77 -10.99
CA GLU A 263 -23.81 1.31 -11.18
C GLU A 263 -22.52 0.75 -10.55
N GLY A 264 -22.66 -0.33 -9.78
CA GLY A 264 -21.55 -1.02 -9.12
C GLY A 264 -21.04 -0.35 -7.84
N VAL A 265 -21.47 0.87 -7.51
CA VAL A 265 -21.13 1.49 -6.22
C VAL A 265 -22.03 0.90 -5.15
N GLN A 266 -21.42 0.25 -4.16
CA GLN A 266 -22.15 -0.36 -3.05
C GLN A 266 -22.78 0.69 -2.14
N PRO A 267 -24.09 0.61 -1.87
CA PRO A 267 -24.75 1.50 -0.92
C PRO A 267 -24.17 1.32 0.49
N TRP A 268 -23.78 2.42 1.13
CA TRP A 268 -23.19 2.38 2.48
C TRP A 268 -24.11 1.73 3.52
N CYS A 269 -25.43 1.78 3.36
CA CYS A 269 -26.36 1.10 4.26
C CYS A 269 -26.21 -0.43 4.25
N GLU A 270 -25.86 -1.02 3.11
CA GLU A 270 -25.63 -2.46 3.00
C GLU A 270 -24.31 -2.87 3.68
N LEU A 271 -23.39 -1.92 3.83
CA LEU A 271 -22.12 -2.09 4.55
C LEU A 271 -22.22 -1.78 6.05
N GLY A 272 -23.40 -1.39 6.55
CA GLY A 272 -23.56 -0.90 7.92
C GLY A 272 -22.92 0.47 8.17
N LEU A 273 -22.71 1.23 7.09
CA LEU A 273 -21.99 2.50 7.04
C LEU A 273 -22.91 3.71 6.82
N SER A 274 -24.22 3.57 7.05
CA SER A 274 -25.21 4.66 6.87
C SER A 274 -24.86 5.95 7.60
N GLY A 275 -24.12 5.84 8.71
CA GLY A 275 -23.67 6.99 9.50
C GLY A 275 -22.64 7.87 8.82
N LEU A 276 -22.00 7.45 7.71
CA LEU A 276 -20.98 8.24 7.00
C LEU A 276 -21.54 9.39 6.15
N GLY A 277 -22.84 9.41 5.88
CA GLY A 277 -23.47 10.45 5.04
C GLY A 277 -23.45 10.09 3.56
N GLU A 278 -22.86 10.96 2.73
CA GLU A 278 -22.81 10.79 1.27
C GLU A 278 -21.35 10.75 0.76
N PRO A 279 -21.09 10.08 -0.37
CA PRO A 279 -19.77 10.08 -0.99
C PRO A 279 -19.35 11.46 -1.47
N LEU A 280 -18.04 11.71 -1.46
CA LEU A 280 -17.47 13.00 -1.84
C LEU A 280 -17.88 13.42 -3.26
N LEU A 281 -17.84 12.50 -4.23
CA LEU A 281 -18.20 12.80 -5.62
C LEU A 281 -19.69 13.17 -5.79
N HIS A 282 -20.57 12.71 -4.91
CA HIS A 282 -21.98 13.09 -4.93
C HIS A 282 -22.19 14.56 -4.50
N GLY A 283 -21.46 15.01 -3.47
CA GLY A 283 -21.56 16.37 -2.94
C GLY A 283 -20.79 17.42 -3.75
N LEU A 284 -19.73 17.01 -4.44
CA LEU A 284 -18.74 17.91 -5.06
C LEU A 284 -19.35 18.96 -6.01
N PRO A 285 -20.28 18.63 -6.93
CA PRO A 285 -20.86 19.62 -7.85
C PRO A 285 -21.60 20.75 -7.16
N ALA A 286 -22.16 20.52 -5.96
CA ALA A 286 -22.84 21.56 -5.19
C ALA A 286 -21.86 22.53 -4.52
N LEU A 287 -20.58 22.16 -4.39
CA LEU A 287 -19.51 22.95 -3.78
C LEU A 287 -18.61 23.64 -4.83
N ALA A 288 -18.75 23.27 -6.12
CA ALA A 288 -17.84 23.65 -7.19
C ALA A 288 -17.68 25.16 -7.38
N GLY A 289 -18.76 25.94 -7.19
CA GLY A 289 -18.75 27.37 -7.48
C GLY A 289 -18.39 27.64 -8.94
N GLU A 290 -17.26 28.33 -9.18
CA GLU A 290 -16.73 28.63 -10.52
C GLU A 290 -15.81 27.54 -11.09
N LEU A 291 -15.49 26.50 -10.32
CA LEU A 291 -14.65 25.39 -10.78
C LEU A 291 -15.44 24.51 -11.76
N ASN A 292 -14.81 24.15 -12.88
CA ASN A 292 -15.43 23.29 -13.89
C ASN A 292 -15.19 21.80 -13.57
N GLY A 293 -15.82 20.90 -14.34
CA GLY A 293 -15.68 19.46 -14.13
C GLY A 293 -14.24 18.93 -14.19
N ASN A 294 -13.39 19.52 -15.04
CA ASN A 294 -11.98 19.14 -15.14
C ASN A 294 -11.20 19.53 -13.86
N ASP A 295 -11.48 20.71 -13.29
CA ASP A 295 -10.89 21.12 -12.01
C ASP A 295 -11.27 20.14 -10.88
N LEU A 296 -12.54 19.74 -10.83
CA LEU A 296 -13.02 18.76 -9.84
C LEU A 296 -12.30 17.41 -9.99
N CYS A 297 -12.13 16.92 -11.21
CA CYS A 297 -11.41 15.68 -11.49
C CYS A 297 -9.93 15.76 -11.08
N ASN A 298 -9.27 16.88 -11.34
CA ASN A 298 -7.89 17.12 -10.93
C ASN A 298 -7.72 17.16 -9.41
N ILE A 299 -8.65 17.81 -8.70
CA ILE A 299 -8.68 17.82 -7.23
C ILE A 299 -8.80 16.39 -6.70
N VAL A 300 -9.74 15.60 -7.22
CA VAL A 300 -9.97 14.22 -6.80
C VAL A 300 -8.75 13.33 -7.08
N GLY A 301 -8.21 13.38 -8.29
CA GLY A 301 -7.05 12.59 -8.69
C GLY A 301 -5.82 12.91 -7.82
N GLY A 302 -5.55 14.19 -7.59
CA GLY A 302 -4.44 14.63 -6.76
C GLY A 302 -4.58 14.22 -5.28
N LEU A 303 -5.79 14.30 -4.71
CA LEU A 303 -6.08 13.84 -3.35
C LEU A 303 -5.87 12.33 -3.21
N LEU A 304 -6.36 11.54 -4.16
CA LEU A 304 -6.28 10.07 -4.11
C LEU A 304 -4.83 9.60 -4.23
N VAL A 305 -4.13 10.02 -5.28
CA VAL A 305 -2.74 9.61 -5.54
C VAL A 305 -1.81 10.02 -4.41
N GLY A 306 -1.94 11.26 -3.93
CA GLY A 306 -1.15 11.74 -2.81
C GLY A 306 -1.43 11.00 -1.50
N ALA A 307 -2.68 10.59 -1.24
CA ALA A 307 -3.03 9.91 -0.01
C ALA A 307 -2.53 8.45 0.04
N VAL A 308 -2.75 7.65 -1.03
CA VAL A 308 -2.40 6.22 -1.04
C VAL A 308 -0.91 5.99 -0.78
N GLY A 309 -0.04 6.60 -1.59
CA GLY A 309 1.40 6.38 -1.48
C GLY A 309 2.00 6.90 -0.17
N ASN A 310 1.43 7.98 0.38
CA ASN A 310 1.85 8.52 1.67
C ASN A 310 1.38 7.64 2.83
N VAL A 311 0.19 7.04 2.78
CA VAL A 311 -0.28 6.07 3.78
C VAL A 311 0.62 4.83 3.79
N GLN A 312 0.91 4.29 2.61
CA GLN A 312 1.81 3.15 2.43
C GLN A 312 3.19 3.41 3.05
N THR A 313 3.81 4.54 2.68
CA THR A 313 5.14 4.89 3.17
C THR A 313 5.12 5.16 4.67
N ALA A 314 4.13 5.93 5.15
CA ALA A 314 4.00 6.24 6.57
C ALA A 314 3.90 4.99 7.43
N LEU A 315 3.00 4.05 7.09
CA LEU A 315 2.82 2.84 7.88
C LEU A 315 4.12 2.02 7.96
N CYS A 316 4.82 1.86 6.83
CA CYS A 316 6.06 1.10 6.80
C CYS A 316 7.13 1.72 7.69
N LEU A 317 7.32 3.05 7.62
CA LEU A 317 8.30 3.74 8.45
C LEU A 317 7.93 3.68 9.93
N MET A 318 6.65 3.85 10.27
CA MET A 318 6.17 3.76 11.65
C MET A 318 6.43 2.36 12.23
N VAL A 319 6.03 1.30 11.51
CA VAL A 319 6.22 -0.08 11.98
C VAL A 319 7.70 -0.44 12.05
N ALA A 320 8.52 -0.05 11.07
CA ALA A 320 9.97 -0.25 11.12
C ALA A 320 10.63 0.43 12.33
N SER A 321 10.13 1.60 12.75
CA SER A 321 10.63 2.29 13.94
C SER A 321 10.15 1.69 15.27
N LEU A 322 9.12 0.82 15.22
CA LEU A 322 8.42 0.32 16.40
C LEU A 322 8.69 -1.16 16.70
N ILE A 323 8.87 -2.03 15.70
CA ILE A 323 9.08 -3.47 15.92
C ILE A 323 10.25 -3.68 16.90
N GLY A 324 10.05 -4.57 17.88
CA GLY A 324 11.03 -4.88 18.92
C GLY A 324 11.18 -3.82 20.02
N THR A 325 10.41 -2.73 20.01
CA THR A 325 10.50 -1.66 21.02
C THR A 325 9.42 -1.78 22.10
N SER A 326 9.70 -1.26 23.30
CA SER A 326 8.70 -1.14 24.38
C SER A 326 7.55 -0.19 24.03
N GLU A 327 7.79 0.76 23.11
CA GLU A 327 6.73 1.64 22.60
C GLU A 327 5.69 0.82 21.82
N ALA A 328 6.10 -0.13 20.99
CA ALA A 328 5.17 -1.02 20.27
C ALA A 328 4.28 -1.83 21.22
N ASP A 329 4.85 -2.36 22.32
CA ASP A 329 4.09 -3.10 23.31
C ASP A 329 3.02 -2.23 23.99
N ALA A 330 3.35 -0.99 24.33
CA ALA A 330 2.40 -0.03 24.90
C ALA A 330 1.27 0.32 23.91
N LEU A 331 1.59 0.46 22.62
CA LEU A 331 0.59 0.74 21.58
C LEU A 331 -0.30 -0.48 21.30
N ARG A 332 0.25 -1.69 21.31
CA ARG A 332 -0.48 -2.97 21.13
C ARG A 332 -1.58 -3.17 22.18
N GLN A 333 -1.36 -2.68 23.40
CA GLN A 333 -2.30 -2.78 24.52
C GLN A 333 -3.50 -1.83 24.42
N LYS A 334 -3.48 -0.84 23.52
CA LYS A 334 -4.65 0.03 23.30
C LYS A 334 -5.81 -0.82 22.80
N LYS A 335 -7.02 -0.57 23.32
CA LYS A 335 -8.23 -1.32 22.95
C LYS A 335 -8.79 -0.91 21.59
N GLU A 336 -8.67 0.38 21.27
CA GLU A 336 -9.25 0.98 20.08
C GLU A 336 -8.20 1.81 19.32
N ALA A 337 -8.30 1.81 17.99
CA ALA A 337 -7.39 2.55 17.12
C ALA A 337 -7.50 4.08 17.30
N CYS A 338 -8.68 4.61 17.65
CA CYS A 338 -8.87 6.04 17.91
C CYS A 338 -7.92 6.57 19.00
N GLY A 339 -7.54 5.72 19.96
CA GLY A 339 -6.58 6.02 21.02
C GLY A 339 -5.12 6.10 20.55
N LEU A 340 -4.83 5.83 19.27
CA LEU A 340 -3.50 5.93 18.66
C LEU A 340 -3.31 7.19 17.81
N VAL A 341 -4.33 8.03 17.62
CA VAL A 341 -4.27 9.21 16.74
C VAL A 341 -3.07 10.12 17.09
N SER A 342 -2.91 10.48 18.35
CA SER A 342 -1.77 11.32 18.79
C SER A 342 -0.42 10.60 18.65
N ASN A 343 -0.38 9.28 18.82
CA ASN A 343 0.82 8.48 18.59
C ASN A 343 1.22 8.49 17.12
N VAL A 344 0.26 8.32 16.21
CA VAL A 344 0.46 8.41 14.75
C VAL A 344 1.02 9.76 14.37
N GLU A 345 0.46 10.86 14.87
CA GLU A 345 0.96 12.21 14.55
C GLU A 345 2.39 12.44 15.01
N ARG A 346 2.73 12.00 16.23
CA ARG A 346 4.11 12.03 16.75
C ARG A 346 5.05 11.17 15.90
N LEU A 347 4.61 10.00 15.45
CA LEU A 347 5.43 9.11 14.61
C LEU A 347 5.63 9.70 13.22
N LEU A 348 4.60 10.31 12.62
CA LEU A 348 4.71 11.02 11.35
C LEU A 348 5.65 12.23 11.43
N ALA A 349 5.70 12.93 12.58
CA ALA A 349 6.65 14.00 12.83
C ALA A 349 8.11 13.50 12.84
N ARG A 350 8.34 12.30 13.41
CA ARG A 350 9.65 11.63 13.49
C ARG A 350 10.06 10.96 12.18
N HIS A 351 9.10 10.47 11.40
CA HIS A 351 9.32 9.68 10.20
C HIS A 351 8.40 10.15 9.07
N PRO A 352 8.63 11.34 8.50
CA PRO A 352 7.75 11.89 7.48
C PRO A 352 7.77 11.01 6.21
N PRO A 353 6.61 10.63 5.64
CA PRO A 353 6.56 9.83 4.42
C PRO A 353 7.06 10.59 3.19
N VAL A 354 7.08 11.93 3.27
CA VAL A 354 7.55 12.85 2.24
C VAL A 354 8.71 13.66 2.83
N PRO A 355 9.95 13.12 2.84
CA PRO A 355 11.12 13.83 3.35
C PRO A 355 11.66 14.91 2.40
N PHE A 356 11.14 15.01 1.17
CA PHE A 356 11.61 15.97 0.17
C PHE A 356 10.45 16.63 -0.54
N LEU A 357 10.64 17.90 -0.90
CA LEU A 357 9.68 18.67 -1.70
C LEU A 357 10.41 19.42 -2.82
N PRO A 358 9.89 19.44 -4.06
CA PRO A 358 10.47 20.18 -5.16
C PRO A 358 9.96 21.62 -5.11
N ARG A 359 10.85 22.57 -5.41
CA ARG A 359 10.48 23.97 -5.65
C ARG A 359 11.26 24.48 -6.86
N ARG A 360 10.78 25.57 -7.45
CA ARG A 360 11.57 26.39 -8.37
C ARG A 360 11.67 27.81 -7.82
N THR A 361 12.86 28.38 -7.79
CA THR A 361 13.02 29.79 -7.41
C THR A 361 12.40 30.70 -8.46
N ARG A 362 11.71 31.76 -8.03
CA ARG A 362 11.15 32.80 -8.90
C ARG A 362 12.10 33.99 -9.09
N GLY A 363 13.10 34.08 -8.22
CA GLY A 363 14.09 35.14 -8.19
C GLY A 363 15.38 34.63 -7.56
N ARG A 364 16.32 35.54 -7.33
CA ARG A 364 17.57 35.22 -6.65
C ARG A 364 17.31 35.11 -5.14
N VAL A 365 17.45 33.92 -4.57
CA VAL A 365 17.13 33.66 -3.15
C VAL A 365 18.38 33.39 -2.32
N PRO A 366 18.71 34.23 -1.32
CA PRO A 366 19.82 33.98 -0.41
C PRO A 366 19.50 32.77 0.48
N VAL A 367 20.48 31.89 0.66
CA VAL A 367 20.39 30.72 1.53
C VAL A 367 21.71 30.55 2.28
N LYS A 368 21.72 29.72 3.32
CA LYS A 368 22.94 29.41 4.08
C LYS A 368 23.98 28.80 3.15
N GLY A 369 25.17 29.39 3.12
CA GLY A 369 26.26 28.95 2.25
C GLY A 369 26.21 29.43 0.80
N GLY A 370 25.25 30.28 0.40
CA GLY A 370 25.28 30.87 -0.94
C GLY A 370 24.00 31.57 -1.38
N THR A 371 23.73 31.49 -2.68
CA THR A 371 22.53 32.07 -3.28
C THR A 371 22.06 31.19 -4.42
N VAL A 372 20.76 30.93 -4.47
CA VAL A 372 20.13 30.20 -5.57
C VAL A 372 19.67 31.22 -6.62
N PRO A 373 20.06 31.10 -7.89
CA PRO A 373 19.57 31.98 -8.97
C PRO A 373 18.06 31.87 -9.17
N ALA A 374 17.48 32.76 -9.98
CA ALA A 374 16.11 32.60 -10.46
C ALA A 374 15.97 31.34 -11.33
N ASP A 375 14.73 30.85 -11.46
CA ASP A 375 14.34 29.73 -12.32
C ASP A 375 15.14 28.44 -12.09
N THR A 376 15.57 28.23 -10.85
CA THR A 376 16.40 27.09 -10.46
C THR A 376 15.57 26.10 -9.66
N ASP A 377 15.57 24.84 -10.11
CA ASP A 377 14.96 23.74 -9.36
C ASP A 377 15.69 23.50 -8.04
N CYS A 378 14.91 23.21 -7.01
CA CYS A 378 15.37 22.99 -5.65
C CYS A 378 14.75 21.71 -5.10
N ILE A 379 15.56 20.92 -4.38
CA ILE A 379 15.11 19.86 -3.48
C ILE A 379 15.16 20.42 -2.07
N VAL A 380 13.98 20.62 -1.47
CA VAL A 380 13.82 21.07 -0.08
C VAL A 380 13.75 19.83 0.82
N VAL A 381 14.67 19.74 1.80
CA VAL A 381 14.80 18.59 2.70
C VAL A 381 14.02 18.81 3.99
N LEU A 382 13.18 17.85 4.35
CA LEU A 382 12.40 17.81 5.58
C LEU A 382 12.98 16.75 6.53
N ARG A 383 13.64 17.19 7.62
CA ARG A 383 14.22 16.29 8.63
C ARG A 383 13.44 16.34 9.94
N ALA A 384 13.31 15.21 10.61
CA ALA A 384 12.64 15.08 11.90
C ALA A 384 13.18 16.04 12.97
N ALA A 385 14.51 16.19 13.07
CA ALA A 385 15.16 17.09 14.04
C ALA A 385 14.97 18.58 13.70
N GLN A 386 14.73 18.91 12.43
CA GLN A 386 14.52 20.28 11.94
C GLN A 386 13.06 20.71 12.02
N ASN A 387 12.17 19.76 12.31
CA ASN A 387 10.74 19.96 12.32
C ASN A 387 10.24 20.65 13.59
N ALA A 388 10.98 20.72 14.69
CA ALA A 388 10.51 21.38 15.92
C ALA A 388 10.11 22.85 15.66
N GLY A 389 8.81 23.16 15.82
CA GLY A 389 8.26 24.50 15.55
C GLY A 389 8.14 24.89 14.07
N CYS A 390 8.39 24.00 13.11
CA CYS A 390 8.06 24.23 11.70
C CYS A 390 6.58 23.90 11.45
N PRO A 391 5.71 24.86 11.08
CA PRO A 391 4.29 24.58 10.87
C PRO A 391 4.05 23.62 9.69
N HIS A 392 5.02 23.47 8.78
CA HIS A 392 4.94 22.58 7.62
C HIS A 392 5.32 21.14 7.94
N ALA A 393 5.94 20.92 9.10
CA ALA A 393 6.25 19.57 9.56
C ALA A 393 4.97 18.89 10.05
N TRP A 394 4.87 17.60 9.77
CA TRP A 394 3.76 16.81 10.30
C TRP A 394 3.80 16.80 11.83
N GLY A 395 2.63 16.90 12.47
CA GLY A 395 2.51 16.87 13.94
C GLY A 395 2.83 18.19 14.65
N ASN A 396 3.07 19.31 13.93
CA ASN A 396 3.07 20.64 14.53
C ASN A 396 1.74 21.34 14.28
N ASP A 397 0.99 21.59 15.35
CA ASP A 397 -0.28 22.33 15.34
C ASP A 397 -0.05 23.84 15.29
N GLY A 398 0.74 24.31 14.32
CA GLY A 398 0.79 25.72 14.02
C GLY A 398 -0.60 26.23 13.64
N ASN A 399 -1.17 27.14 14.43
CA ASN A 399 -2.51 27.71 14.23
C ASN A 399 -2.68 28.52 12.93
N ALA A 400 -1.62 28.72 12.13
CA ALA A 400 -1.68 29.50 10.89
C ALA A 400 -1.92 28.58 9.68
N PRO A 401 -2.96 28.83 8.85
CA PRO A 401 -3.19 28.06 7.65
C PRO A 401 -2.04 28.26 6.66
N LEU A 402 -1.31 27.18 6.39
CA LEU A 402 -0.23 27.17 5.41
C LEU A 402 -0.77 26.95 4.01
N THR A 403 -0.20 27.67 3.04
CA THR A 403 -0.58 27.63 1.62
C THR A 403 -0.68 26.21 1.07
N HIS A 404 0.34 25.37 1.31
CA HIS A 404 0.35 23.95 0.92
C HIS A 404 0.41 23.00 2.12
N GLY A 405 -0.14 23.40 3.27
CA GLY A 405 -0.32 22.46 4.39
C GLY A 405 -1.18 21.27 3.95
N CYS A 406 -0.84 20.06 4.38
CA CYS A 406 -1.51 18.84 3.94
C CYS A 406 -3.00 18.84 4.35
N ILE A 407 -3.89 18.99 3.37
CA ILE A 407 -5.34 18.98 3.59
C ILE A 407 -5.89 17.57 3.85
N GLY A 408 -5.14 16.54 3.47
CA GLY A 408 -5.50 15.14 3.71
C GLY A 408 -5.22 14.66 5.14
N ARG A 409 -4.62 15.49 6.03
CA ARG A 409 -4.25 15.07 7.40
C ARG A 409 -5.43 14.45 8.16
N ALA A 410 -6.55 15.16 8.24
CA ALA A 410 -7.74 14.69 8.95
C ALA A 410 -8.33 13.40 8.34
N LEU A 411 -8.14 13.21 7.03
CA LEU A 411 -8.61 12.04 6.28
C LEU A 411 -7.75 10.80 6.57
N ILE A 412 -6.42 10.94 6.52
CA ILE A 412 -5.53 9.76 6.56
C ILE A 412 -5.14 9.32 7.98
N VAL A 413 -5.19 10.22 8.97
CA VAL A 413 -4.76 9.88 10.34
C VAL A 413 -5.63 8.77 10.97
N PRO A 414 -6.98 8.78 10.86
CA PRO A 414 -7.80 7.65 11.31
C PRO A 414 -7.44 6.32 10.63
N LEU A 415 -7.17 6.35 9.31
CA LEU A 415 -6.74 5.17 8.57
C LEU A 415 -5.38 4.64 9.04
N LEU A 416 -4.40 5.51 9.22
CA LEU A 416 -3.09 5.14 9.75
C LEU A 416 -3.16 4.58 11.17
N ALA A 417 -4.04 5.14 12.00
CA ALA A 417 -4.27 4.64 13.36
C ALA A 417 -4.84 3.22 13.34
N GLU A 418 -5.83 2.94 12.48
CA GLU A 418 -6.40 1.59 12.33
C GLU A 418 -5.38 0.61 11.73
N LEU A 419 -4.64 1.00 10.69
CA LEU A 419 -3.59 0.19 10.09
C LEU A 419 -2.50 -0.18 11.10
N LEU A 420 -2.03 0.80 11.88
CA LEU A 420 -1.02 0.59 12.91
C LEU A 420 -1.56 -0.32 14.03
N HIS A 421 -2.78 -0.06 14.50
CA HIS A 421 -3.45 -0.87 15.52
C HIS A 421 -3.58 -2.33 15.07
N HIS A 422 -4.07 -2.55 13.85
CA HIS A 422 -4.30 -3.87 13.30
C HIS A 422 -2.99 -4.63 13.07
N THR A 423 -1.96 -3.94 12.57
CA THR A 423 -0.64 -4.54 12.30
C THR A 423 0.06 -4.95 13.59
N LEU A 424 0.18 -4.05 14.57
CA LEU A 424 0.88 -4.34 15.83
C LEU A 424 0.23 -5.48 16.64
N ARG A 425 -1.05 -5.76 16.42
CA ARG A 425 -1.80 -6.84 17.06
C ARG A 425 -1.71 -8.18 16.32
N LEU A 426 -0.99 -8.25 15.21
CA LEU A 426 -0.69 -9.55 14.60
C LEU A 426 0.14 -10.40 15.58
N PRO A 427 -0.30 -11.63 15.90
CA PRO A 427 0.42 -12.49 16.82
C PRO A 427 1.78 -12.85 16.25
N GLY A 428 2.84 -12.76 17.05
CA GLY A 428 4.20 -13.08 16.58
C GLY A 428 4.70 -12.18 15.45
N LEU A 429 4.16 -10.95 15.31
CA LEU A 429 4.63 -10.00 14.31
C LEU A 429 6.14 -9.79 14.41
N ASP A 430 6.83 -10.00 13.31
CA ASP A 430 8.28 -9.86 13.21
C ASP A 430 8.74 -9.50 11.80
N VAL A 431 9.99 -9.07 11.67
CA VAL A 431 10.62 -8.79 10.37
C VAL A 431 10.94 -10.10 9.65
N THR A 432 10.76 -10.12 8.33
CA THR A 432 11.20 -11.27 7.52
C THR A 432 12.72 -11.24 7.39
N LEU A 433 13.37 -12.39 7.53
CA LEU A 433 14.81 -12.52 7.34
C LEU A 433 15.14 -12.82 5.87
N ASP A 434 16.25 -12.27 5.38
CA ASP A 434 16.83 -12.65 4.09
C ASP A 434 17.28 -14.12 4.17
N PRO A 435 16.77 -15.01 3.30
CA PRO A 435 17.07 -16.44 3.38
C PRO A 435 18.54 -16.78 3.09
N LEU A 436 19.30 -15.85 2.49
CA LEU A 436 20.71 -16.05 2.17
C LEU A 436 21.66 -15.48 3.23
N THR A 437 21.30 -14.36 3.87
CA THR A 437 22.17 -13.70 4.87
C THR A 437 21.71 -13.85 6.30
N GLY A 438 20.44 -14.20 6.53
CA GLY A 438 19.81 -14.22 7.86
C GLY A 438 19.57 -12.83 8.44
N GLU A 439 19.85 -11.76 7.69
CA GLU A 439 19.64 -10.38 8.12
C GLU A 439 18.17 -9.97 7.99
N GLU A 440 17.72 -9.06 8.86
CA GLU A 440 16.38 -8.48 8.77
C GLU A 440 16.19 -7.67 7.47
N LEU A 441 15.10 -7.95 6.75
CA LEU A 441 14.73 -7.18 5.56
C LEU A 441 14.17 -5.81 5.97
N LYS A 442 14.88 -4.76 5.58
CA LYS A 442 14.45 -3.37 5.77
C LYS A 442 13.38 -2.96 4.76
N PRO A 443 12.59 -1.89 5.04
CA PRO A 443 11.70 -1.29 4.05
C PRO A 443 12.46 -0.91 2.76
N GLU A 444 11.98 -1.39 1.62
CA GLU A 444 12.52 -1.06 0.30
C GLU A 444 11.98 0.30 -0.15
N ARG A 445 12.88 1.28 -0.30
CA ARG A 445 12.51 2.65 -0.67
C ARG A 445 12.84 2.98 -2.12
N LEU A 446 11.87 3.50 -2.86
CA LEU A 446 12.11 4.09 -4.17
C LEU A 446 12.77 5.46 -3.99
N TRP A 447 14.01 5.58 -4.48
CA TRP A 447 14.79 6.83 -4.47
C TRP A 447 14.95 7.47 -3.08
N GLY A 448 14.98 6.66 -2.02
CA GLY A 448 15.05 7.14 -0.64
C GLY A 448 13.79 7.88 -0.17
N MET A 449 12.66 7.74 -0.88
CA MET A 449 11.41 8.45 -0.58
C MET A 449 10.29 7.48 -0.18
N GLY A 450 9.54 6.89 -1.12
CA GLY A 450 8.39 6.06 -0.73
C GLY A 450 8.74 4.58 -0.60
N CYS A 451 8.00 3.89 0.27
CA CYS A 451 8.18 2.47 0.53
C CYS A 451 7.43 1.65 -0.52
N LEU A 452 8.13 0.83 -1.28
CA LEU A 452 7.54 -0.09 -2.26
C LEU A 452 7.16 -1.43 -1.62
N ARG A 453 7.98 -1.89 -0.67
CA ARG A 453 7.89 -3.23 -0.10
C ARG A 453 8.45 -3.23 1.32
N TYR A 454 7.74 -3.86 2.25
CA TYR A 454 8.28 -4.14 3.58
C TYR A 454 7.81 -5.53 4.05
N PRO A 455 8.62 -6.57 3.81
CA PRO A 455 8.23 -7.95 4.08
C PRO A 455 8.24 -8.24 5.58
N LEU A 456 7.09 -8.62 6.12
CA LEU A 456 6.91 -9.00 7.52
C LEU A 456 6.34 -10.42 7.62
N ARG A 457 6.44 -10.99 8.81
CA ARG A 457 5.84 -12.28 9.14
C ARG A 457 5.03 -12.19 10.42
N TYR A 458 4.08 -13.10 10.57
CA TYR A 458 3.30 -13.27 11.80
C TYR A 458 2.79 -14.71 11.93
N ASP A 459 2.40 -15.08 13.16
CA ASP A 459 1.85 -16.39 13.50
C ASP A 459 0.40 -16.53 12.98
N ARG A 460 0.24 -16.75 11.68
CA ARG A 460 -1.08 -16.85 11.03
C ARG A 460 -2.02 -17.81 11.75
N GLU A 461 -1.51 -18.95 12.18
CA GLU A 461 -2.29 -20.04 12.77
C GLU A 461 -2.91 -19.66 14.12
N LYS A 462 -2.29 -18.70 14.85
CA LYS A 462 -2.88 -18.13 16.08
C LYS A 462 -4.03 -17.17 15.79
N ARG A 463 -4.16 -16.70 14.54
CA ARG A 463 -5.22 -15.78 14.09
C ARG A 463 -6.30 -16.49 13.29
N LEU A 464 -5.93 -17.38 12.38
CA LEU A 464 -6.80 -18.16 11.50
C LEU A 464 -6.44 -19.63 11.72
N VAL A 465 -7.22 -20.28 12.58
CA VAL A 465 -6.96 -21.66 13.00
C VAL A 465 -7.17 -22.62 11.84
N GLN A 466 -8.23 -22.39 11.06
CA GLN A 466 -8.62 -23.27 9.96
C GLN A 466 -7.76 -23.04 8.70
N GLN A 467 -7.28 -24.14 8.13
CA GLN A 467 -6.46 -24.16 6.92
C GLN A 467 -7.05 -25.12 5.87
N PRO A 468 -7.11 -24.71 4.59
CA PRO A 468 -7.45 -25.61 3.51
C PRO A 468 -6.21 -26.40 3.04
N LEU A 469 -6.40 -27.68 2.79
CA LEU A 469 -5.47 -28.53 2.03
C LEU A 469 -6.21 -29.09 0.82
N ILE A 470 -5.65 -28.88 -0.37
CA ILE A 470 -6.22 -29.33 -1.65
C ILE A 470 -5.11 -30.05 -2.40
N VAL A 471 -4.94 -31.35 -2.17
CA VAL A 471 -3.90 -32.16 -2.83
C VAL A 471 -4.47 -32.72 -4.12
N VAL A 472 -3.84 -32.43 -5.26
CA VAL A 472 -4.25 -32.96 -6.57
C VAL A 472 -3.08 -33.73 -7.18
N MET A 473 -3.22 -35.06 -7.32
CA MET A 473 -2.16 -35.93 -7.82
C MET A 473 -2.60 -36.73 -9.04
N PRO A 474 -1.78 -36.79 -10.11
CA PRO A 474 -2.12 -37.52 -11.33
C PRO A 474 -2.15 -39.03 -11.08
N LEU A 475 -3.04 -39.74 -11.79
CA LEU A 475 -3.08 -41.20 -11.79
C LEU A 475 -2.09 -41.78 -12.79
N LYS A 476 -1.61 -42.99 -12.51
CA LYS A 476 -0.85 -43.78 -13.48
C LYS A 476 -1.71 -44.13 -14.69
N SER A 477 -1.06 -44.34 -15.83
CA SER A 477 -1.69 -44.97 -16.98
C SER A 477 -1.65 -46.50 -16.84
N PRO A 478 -2.73 -47.23 -17.19
CA PRO A 478 -4.00 -46.74 -17.74
C PRO A 478 -4.95 -46.17 -16.67
N HIS A 479 -5.43 -44.93 -16.86
CA HIS A 479 -6.17 -44.17 -15.83
C HIS A 479 -7.42 -44.89 -15.30
N ALA A 480 -8.22 -45.50 -16.18
CA ALA A 480 -9.46 -46.18 -15.80
C ALA A 480 -9.23 -47.34 -14.80
N GLU A 481 -8.15 -48.11 -14.99
CA GLU A 481 -7.80 -49.21 -14.08
C GLU A 481 -7.41 -48.68 -12.69
N HIS A 482 -6.60 -47.63 -12.67
CA HIS A 482 -6.12 -47.00 -11.46
C HIS A 482 -7.24 -46.27 -10.71
N ALA A 483 -8.17 -45.61 -11.42
CA ALA A 483 -9.37 -45.03 -10.85
C ALA A 483 -10.26 -46.08 -10.16
N GLU A 484 -10.52 -47.22 -10.81
CA GLU A 484 -11.27 -48.33 -10.21
C GLU A 484 -10.56 -48.97 -9.03
N ARG A 485 -9.23 -49.05 -9.06
CA ARG A 485 -8.43 -49.52 -7.92
C ARG A 485 -8.57 -48.56 -6.74
N LEU A 486 -8.48 -47.25 -6.95
CA LEU A 486 -8.66 -46.24 -5.90
C LEU A 486 -10.06 -46.29 -5.29
N ARG A 487 -11.11 -46.44 -6.10
CA ARG A 487 -12.49 -46.63 -5.61
C ARG A 487 -12.59 -47.81 -4.64
N ARG A 488 -11.95 -48.94 -4.97
CA ARG A 488 -11.91 -50.12 -4.09
C ARG A 488 -11.13 -49.87 -2.81
N VAL A 489 -9.96 -49.26 -2.90
CA VAL A 489 -9.12 -48.94 -1.73
C VAL A 489 -9.86 -47.98 -0.78
N ILE A 490 -10.45 -46.90 -1.29
CA ILE A 490 -11.20 -45.94 -0.46
C ILE A 490 -12.44 -46.60 0.15
N ARG A 491 -13.21 -47.38 -0.61
CA ARG A 491 -14.40 -48.07 -0.08
C ARG A 491 -14.05 -49.03 1.05
N ALA A 492 -12.98 -49.80 0.89
CA ALA A 492 -12.50 -50.73 1.93
C ALA A 492 -11.89 -49.98 3.13
N GLY A 493 -11.17 -48.89 2.87
CA GLY A 493 -10.49 -48.08 3.89
C GLY A 493 -11.40 -47.13 4.65
N ALA A 494 -12.60 -46.82 4.16
CA ALA A 494 -13.48 -45.77 4.70
C ALA A 494 -13.70 -45.85 6.23
N PRO A 495 -13.99 -47.01 6.86
CA PRO A 495 -14.13 -47.08 8.32
C PRO A 495 -12.86 -46.69 9.08
N ARG A 496 -11.68 -47.08 8.57
CA ARG A 496 -10.39 -46.76 9.17
C ARG A 496 -9.99 -45.30 8.94
N ILE A 497 -10.30 -44.75 7.76
CA ILE A 497 -10.15 -43.32 7.46
C ILE A 497 -10.99 -42.52 8.44
N GLN A 498 -12.29 -42.84 8.58
CA GLN A 498 -13.19 -42.18 9.51
C GLN A 498 -12.64 -42.18 10.94
N TRP A 499 -12.22 -43.34 11.44
CA TRP A 499 -11.63 -43.46 12.77
C TRP A 499 -10.38 -42.57 12.94
N ALA A 500 -9.48 -42.54 11.96
CA ALA A 500 -8.26 -41.72 12.03
C ALA A 500 -8.58 -40.22 11.99
N LEU A 501 -9.59 -39.81 11.20
CA LEU A 501 -10.05 -38.42 11.17
C LEU A 501 -10.67 -38.02 12.52
N ASP A 502 -11.51 -38.88 13.11
CA ASP A 502 -12.15 -38.61 14.41
C ASP A 502 -11.15 -38.58 15.58
N ASP A 503 -10.17 -39.48 15.60
CA ASP A 503 -9.10 -39.55 16.61
C ASP A 503 -8.22 -38.29 16.59
N SER A 504 -8.03 -37.69 15.42
CA SER A 504 -7.17 -36.52 15.22
C SER A 504 -7.64 -35.29 16.01
N ARG A 505 -8.97 -35.08 16.12
CA ARG A 505 -9.63 -33.92 16.77
C ARG A 505 -9.23 -32.54 16.23
N HIS A 506 -8.72 -32.46 15.01
CA HIS A 506 -8.33 -31.18 14.38
C HIS A 506 -8.75 -31.10 12.90
N ILE A 507 -9.73 -31.91 12.47
CA ILE A 507 -10.27 -31.90 11.11
C ILE A 507 -11.74 -31.49 11.14
N HIS A 508 -12.07 -30.48 10.36
CA HIS A 508 -13.46 -30.02 10.18
C HIS A 508 -14.19 -30.88 9.14
N MET A 509 -13.49 -31.23 8.06
CA MET A 509 -14.01 -32.07 6.97
C MET A 509 -12.87 -32.60 6.11
N ALA A 510 -13.07 -33.77 5.52
CA ALA A 510 -12.15 -34.35 4.54
C ALA A 510 -12.90 -35.24 3.53
N TRP A 511 -12.53 -35.19 2.26
CA TRP A 511 -13.06 -36.10 1.25
C TRP A 511 -12.06 -36.31 0.10
N PHE A 512 -12.26 -37.44 -0.60
CA PHE A 512 -11.55 -37.77 -1.82
C PHE A 512 -12.49 -37.63 -3.02
N GLU A 513 -11.98 -37.14 -4.13
CA GLU A 513 -12.69 -37.11 -5.42
C GLU A 513 -11.73 -37.53 -6.55
N LEU A 514 -12.28 -38.16 -7.59
CA LEU A 514 -11.59 -38.30 -8.86
C LEU A 514 -11.89 -37.05 -9.69
N SER A 515 -10.86 -36.31 -10.10
CA SER A 515 -10.96 -35.07 -10.86
C SER A 515 -10.33 -35.21 -12.24
N ASP A 516 -10.47 -34.17 -13.08
CA ASP A 516 -9.89 -34.09 -14.42
C ASP A 516 -10.23 -35.31 -15.29
N ASP A 517 -11.52 -35.57 -15.48
CA ASP A 517 -12.02 -36.74 -16.23
C ASP A 517 -11.46 -38.08 -15.70
N GLU A 518 -11.37 -38.19 -14.37
CA GLU A 518 -10.82 -39.35 -13.65
C GLU A 518 -9.33 -39.61 -13.90
N THR A 519 -8.57 -38.59 -14.27
CA THR A 519 -7.10 -38.69 -14.46
C THR A 519 -6.30 -38.25 -13.24
N ALA A 520 -6.95 -37.70 -12.21
CA ALA A 520 -6.30 -37.31 -10.96
C ALA A 520 -7.11 -37.72 -9.72
N LEU A 521 -6.41 -38.04 -8.64
CA LEU A 521 -6.98 -38.15 -7.30
C LEU A 521 -6.82 -36.82 -6.58
N THR A 522 -7.93 -36.30 -6.07
CA THR A 522 -7.96 -35.07 -5.28
C THR A 522 -8.37 -35.39 -3.84
N LEU A 523 -7.58 -34.93 -2.87
CA LEU A 523 -7.91 -34.89 -1.45
C LEU A 523 -8.17 -33.45 -1.05
N ARG A 524 -9.34 -33.20 -0.45
CA ARG A 524 -9.69 -31.90 0.12
C ARG A 524 -9.94 -32.07 1.59
N THR A 525 -9.35 -31.20 2.40
CA THR A 525 -9.60 -31.17 3.83
C THR A 525 -9.47 -29.75 4.38
N VAL A 526 -10.23 -29.48 5.44
CA VAL A 526 -10.09 -28.30 6.28
C VAL A 526 -9.69 -28.78 7.67
N TYR A 527 -8.56 -28.28 8.17
CA TYR A 527 -7.96 -28.74 9.41
C TYR A 527 -7.45 -27.56 10.25
N ASP A 528 -7.19 -27.81 11.52
CA ASP A 528 -6.63 -26.84 12.47
C ASP A 528 -5.10 -27.00 12.60
N GLY A 529 -4.40 -25.87 12.76
CA GLY A 529 -2.99 -25.87 13.16
C GLY A 529 -2.00 -26.07 12.02
N ASP A 530 -0.78 -26.47 12.37
CA ASP A 530 0.37 -26.50 11.46
C ASP A 530 0.29 -27.61 10.39
N PHE A 531 0.70 -27.26 9.17
CA PHE A 531 0.69 -28.17 8.02
C PHE A 531 1.59 -29.40 8.22
N ASP A 532 2.82 -29.22 8.73
CA ASP A 532 3.77 -30.33 8.85
C ASP A 532 3.31 -31.32 9.92
N ALA A 533 2.91 -30.79 11.08
CA ALA A 533 2.35 -31.60 12.16
C ALA A 533 1.10 -32.38 11.71
N TYR A 534 0.21 -31.72 10.94
CA TYR A 534 -0.99 -32.34 10.38
C TYR A 534 -0.64 -33.51 9.45
N ILE A 535 0.19 -33.28 8.42
CA ILE A 535 0.50 -34.32 7.43
C ILE A 535 1.32 -35.46 8.05
N GLN A 536 2.26 -35.16 8.93
CA GLN A 536 3.08 -36.16 9.61
C GLN A 536 2.23 -37.07 10.51
N HIS A 537 1.20 -36.53 11.18
CA HIS A 537 0.28 -37.35 11.98
C HIS A 537 -0.40 -38.45 11.14
N PHE A 538 -0.87 -38.10 9.95
CA PHE A 538 -1.53 -39.03 9.04
C PHE A 538 -0.56 -40.03 8.42
N ALA A 539 0.67 -39.61 8.09
CA ALA A 539 1.73 -40.50 7.63
C ALA A 539 1.98 -41.64 8.62
N LEU A 540 1.99 -41.33 9.93
CA LEU A 540 2.27 -42.28 10.99
C LEU A 540 1.07 -43.19 11.34
N LYS A 541 -0.16 -42.65 11.29
CA LYS A 541 -1.38 -43.39 11.71
C LYS A 541 -1.98 -44.29 10.61
N VAL A 542 -1.92 -43.85 9.36
CA VAL A 542 -2.55 -44.51 8.21
C VAL A 542 -1.60 -44.60 7.00
N GLY A 543 -0.29 -44.67 7.24
CA GLY A 543 0.74 -44.75 6.20
C GLY A 543 0.54 -45.89 5.21
N ASP A 544 0.15 -47.08 5.67
CA ASP A 544 -0.11 -48.25 4.82
C ASP A 544 -1.34 -48.09 3.90
N LEU A 545 -2.30 -47.26 4.29
CA LEU A 545 -3.39 -46.86 3.39
C LEU A 545 -2.87 -45.93 2.29
N PHE A 546 -2.01 -44.96 2.66
CA PHE A 546 -1.37 -44.12 1.64
C PHE A 546 -0.50 -44.96 0.71
N ASP A 547 0.26 -45.94 1.18
CA ASP A 547 1.02 -46.86 0.32
C ASP A 547 0.13 -47.52 -0.76
N GLN A 548 -1.10 -47.91 -0.40
CA GLN A 548 -2.08 -48.47 -1.34
C GLN A 548 -2.62 -47.44 -2.34
N LEU A 549 -2.86 -46.20 -1.90
CA LEU A 549 -3.27 -45.11 -2.79
C LEU A 549 -2.14 -44.77 -3.78
N PHE A 550 -0.90 -44.62 -3.28
CA PHE A 550 0.28 -44.30 -4.07
C PHE A 550 0.67 -45.40 -5.08
N ALA A 551 0.20 -46.64 -4.90
CA ALA A 551 0.32 -47.66 -5.93
C ALA A 551 -0.36 -47.26 -7.26
N SER A 552 -1.39 -46.41 -7.21
CA SER A 552 -2.18 -45.95 -8.37
C SER A 552 -1.88 -44.51 -8.81
N ILE A 553 -1.06 -43.78 -8.04
CA ILE A 553 -0.74 -42.37 -8.27
C ILE A 553 0.61 -42.27 -8.99
N ASP A 554 0.70 -41.45 -10.03
CA ASP A 554 1.93 -41.20 -10.79
C ASP A 554 2.81 -40.14 -10.12
N VAL A 555 3.22 -40.45 -8.89
CA VAL A 555 4.09 -39.60 -8.07
C VAL A 555 5.17 -40.48 -7.44
N ALA A 556 6.42 -40.08 -7.62
CA ALA A 556 7.55 -40.72 -6.98
C ALA A 556 7.59 -40.35 -5.50
N LEU A 557 7.35 -41.33 -4.63
CA LEU A 557 7.39 -41.21 -3.18
C LEU A 557 8.08 -42.47 -2.62
N PRO A 558 9.08 -42.35 -1.73
CA PRO A 558 9.62 -43.51 -1.04
C PRO A 558 8.55 -44.13 -0.14
N LEU A 559 8.31 -45.42 -0.34
CA LEU A 559 7.40 -46.24 0.46
C LEU A 559 8.24 -47.23 1.31
N PRO A 560 7.77 -47.65 2.49
CA PRO A 560 6.50 -47.29 3.13
C PRO A 560 6.45 -45.84 3.64
N VAL A 561 5.28 -45.21 3.58
CA VAL A 561 5.07 -43.82 4.06
C VAL A 561 5.43 -43.66 5.54
N VAL A 562 5.09 -44.64 6.37
CA VAL A 562 5.36 -44.61 7.82
C VAL A 562 6.87 -44.55 8.14
N GLU A 563 7.72 -45.09 7.26
CA GLU A 563 9.18 -45.05 7.40
C GLU A 563 9.80 -43.80 6.77
N ASN A 564 9.04 -43.08 5.93
CA ASN A 564 9.50 -41.90 5.19
C ASN A 564 8.54 -40.70 5.36
N PRO A 565 8.16 -40.32 6.60
CA PRO A 565 7.13 -39.29 6.82
C PRO A 565 7.53 -37.92 6.25
N ASP A 566 8.80 -37.54 6.33
CA ASP A 566 9.26 -36.24 5.82
C ASP A 566 9.16 -36.15 4.29
N ALA A 567 9.49 -37.26 3.59
CA ALA A 567 9.33 -37.33 2.14
C ALA A 567 7.86 -37.28 1.71
N PHE A 568 6.97 -37.86 2.53
CA PHE A 568 5.52 -37.76 2.35
C PHE A 568 5.03 -36.33 2.53
N VAL A 569 5.44 -35.65 3.61
CA VAL A 569 5.10 -34.23 3.86
C VAL A 569 5.51 -33.35 2.68
N GLU A 570 6.75 -33.47 2.21
CA GLU A 570 7.25 -32.70 1.07
C GLU A 570 6.52 -33.03 -0.24
N THR A 571 6.13 -34.28 -0.43
CA THR A 571 5.32 -34.69 -1.58
C THR A 571 3.93 -34.05 -1.52
N ILE A 572 3.24 -34.14 -0.38
CA ILE A 572 1.93 -33.51 -0.22
C ILE A 572 2.02 -31.98 -0.41
N ARG A 573 3.05 -31.34 0.13
CA ARG A 573 3.32 -29.90 -0.05
C ARG A 573 3.45 -29.53 -1.52
N ARG A 574 4.17 -30.35 -2.31
CA ARG A 574 4.36 -30.15 -3.76
C ARG A 574 3.05 -30.22 -4.56
N TYR A 575 2.15 -31.13 -4.18
CA TYR A 575 0.87 -31.34 -4.88
C TYR A 575 -0.31 -30.57 -4.25
N ASN A 576 -0.08 -29.85 -3.15
CA ASN A 576 -1.06 -28.97 -2.54
C ASN A 576 -1.31 -27.74 -3.43
N ARG A 577 -2.58 -27.44 -3.69
CA ARG A 577 -3.05 -26.32 -4.48
C ARG A 577 -3.59 -25.24 -3.55
N ALA A 578 -3.13 -24.01 -3.74
CA ALA A 578 -3.73 -22.87 -3.08
C ALA A 578 -5.14 -22.60 -3.64
N PRO A 579 -6.10 -22.15 -2.81
CA PRO A 579 -7.34 -21.57 -3.29
C PRO A 579 -7.10 -20.46 -4.32
N LEU A 580 -8.06 -20.20 -5.20
CA LEU A 580 -7.93 -19.16 -6.22
C LEU A 580 -7.71 -17.79 -5.55
N GLY A 581 -6.66 -17.08 -5.97
CA GLY A 581 -6.25 -15.81 -5.33
C GLY A 581 -5.83 -15.95 -3.86
N GLY A 582 -5.66 -17.19 -3.37
CA GLY A 582 -5.45 -17.54 -1.97
C GLY A 582 -6.65 -17.19 -1.07
N TYR A 583 -7.84 -16.97 -1.64
CA TYR A 583 -9.04 -16.65 -0.88
C TYR A 583 -9.72 -17.93 -0.36
N PHE A 584 -9.79 -18.05 0.96
CA PHE A 584 -10.50 -19.12 1.65
C PHE A 584 -11.45 -18.51 2.66
N TYR A 585 -12.75 -18.70 2.44
CA TYR A 585 -13.78 -18.26 3.37
C TYR A 585 -14.09 -19.38 4.37
N SER A 586 -14.04 -19.04 5.65
CA SER A 586 -14.66 -19.80 6.72
C SER A 586 -15.56 -18.86 7.51
N ALA A 587 -16.77 -19.32 7.85
CA ALA A 587 -17.68 -18.56 8.71
C ALA A 587 -17.15 -18.43 10.14
N TYR A 588 -16.30 -19.38 10.56
CA TYR A 588 -15.74 -19.48 11.90
C TYR A 588 -14.22 -19.72 11.84
N PRO A 589 -13.44 -18.83 11.20
CA PRO A 589 -12.03 -19.09 10.90
C PRO A 589 -11.14 -19.19 12.15
N ASN A 590 -11.65 -18.74 13.30
CA ASN A 590 -10.97 -18.73 14.58
C ASN A 590 -11.48 -19.84 15.52
N THR A 591 -12.38 -20.70 15.04
CA THR A 591 -12.99 -21.77 15.84
C THR A 591 -12.35 -23.11 15.49
N ASP A 592 -11.73 -23.74 16.49
CA ASP A 592 -11.15 -25.07 16.37
C ASP A 592 -12.19 -26.19 16.56
N VAL A 593 -11.87 -27.41 16.13
CA VAL A 593 -12.75 -28.59 16.27
C VAL A 593 -13.07 -28.89 17.73
N ALA A 594 -12.13 -28.66 18.66
CA ALA A 594 -12.35 -28.87 20.08
C ALA A 594 -13.42 -27.92 20.65
N GLN A 595 -13.55 -26.70 20.12
CA GLN A 595 -14.59 -25.74 20.50
C GLN A 595 -15.95 -26.14 19.94
N ILE A 596 -16.00 -26.67 18.71
CA ILE A 596 -17.24 -27.17 18.09
C ILE A 596 -17.81 -28.34 18.90
N THR A 597 -16.96 -29.32 19.22
CA THR A 597 -17.35 -30.54 19.96
C THR A 597 -17.73 -30.28 21.43
N ARG A 598 -17.29 -29.17 22.04
CA ARG A 598 -17.67 -28.79 23.41
C ARG A 598 -19.08 -28.22 23.54
N HIS A 599 -19.78 -27.88 22.45
CA HIS A 599 -21.17 -27.43 22.52
C HIS A 599 -22.14 -28.62 22.62
N PRO A 600 -22.86 -28.81 23.75
CA PRO A 600 -23.57 -30.05 24.08
C PRO A 600 -24.94 -30.23 23.35
N GLY A 601 -25.09 -29.70 22.14
CA GLY A 601 -26.37 -29.66 21.42
C GLY A 601 -26.41 -30.41 20.09
N VAL A 602 -25.27 -30.91 19.60
CA VAL A 602 -25.20 -31.68 18.35
C VAL A 602 -24.53 -33.01 18.69
N ALA A 603 -25.34 -34.05 18.86
CA ALA A 603 -24.84 -35.41 18.86
C ALA A 603 -24.15 -35.69 17.51
N PRO A 604 -23.07 -36.49 17.49
CA PRO A 604 -22.35 -36.83 16.25
C PRO A 604 -23.26 -37.45 15.18
#